data_AF-A0A6F8XXT6-F1
#
_entry.id   AF-A0A6F8XXT6-F1
#
_cell.length_a   1.000
_cell.length_b   1.000
_cell.length_c   1.000
_cell.angle_alpha   90.00
_cell.angle_beta   90.00
_cell.angle_gamma   90.00
#
_symmetry.space_group_name_H-M   'P 1'
#
loop_
_entity.id
_entity.type
_entity.pdbx_description
1 polymer ?
#
loop_
_entity_poly.entity_id
_entity_poly.type
_entity_poly.pdbx_seq_one_letter_code
_entity_poly.pdbx_strand_id
1 'polypeptide(L)'
;MAAIAVPASVLVASLAGFAMTQLPRRVTTAVVVASLAALAAPATALLVPRFALFRTLGLTDTLAPLIAPALLATSPLYPLVFYLAFRALPADLYDACRLEDLSPLRTWWRVAMPLVRPVTAAVGALTFVLTWSNFLDPLVYLYDRELFTLPLALRSLSTLDPTNFPVFLAGAVLTTIPPLVVFALAQRHALRHLRVHQYRET
;
A
#
# COMPACT_ATOMS: atom_id res chain seq x y z
N MET A 1 -3.94 10.45 -8.06
CA MET A 1 -2.89 9.45 -7.80
C MET A 1 -3.24 8.45 -6.69
N ALA A 2 -3.39 8.87 -5.43
CA ALA A 2 -3.61 7.94 -4.30
C ALA A 2 -4.84 7.03 -4.48
N ALA A 3 -5.92 7.55 -5.08
CA ALA A 3 -7.13 6.79 -5.39
C ALA A 3 -6.91 5.59 -6.34
N ILE A 4 -5.83 5.60 -7.14
CA ILE A 4 -5.45 4.52 -8.06
C ILE A 4 -4.37 3.65 -7.42
N ALA A 5 -3.34 4.28 -6.87
CA ALA A 5 -2.18 3.59 -6.31
C ALA A 5 -2.56 2.69 -5.11
N VAL A 6 -3.47 3.14 -4.24
CA VAL A 6 -3.87 2.37 -3.05
C VAL A 6 -4.60 1.07 -3.41
N PRO A 7 -5.71 1.08 -4.19
CA PRO A 7 -6.40 -0.16 -4.54
C PRO A 7 -5.52 -1.09 -5.39
N ALA A 8 -4.70 -0.54 -6.28
CA ALA A 8 -3.73 -1.32 -7.04
C ALA A 8 -2.72 -2.03 -6.13
N SER A 9 -2.12 -1.31 -5.17
CA SER A 9 -1.18 -1.89 -4.21
C SER A 9 -1.82 -3.00 -3.39
N VAL A 10 -3.04 -2.77 -2.89
CA VAL A 10 -3.78 -3.75 -2.08
C VAL A 10 -4.10 -5.00 -2.90
N LEU A 11 -4.55 -4.83 -4.15
CA LEU A 11 -4.89 -5.94 -5.03
C LEU A 11 -3.64 -6.78 -5.36
N VAL A 12 -2.54 -6.15 -5.79
CA VAL A 12 -1.32 -6.87 -6.13
C VAL A 12 -0.69 -7.52 -4.90
N ALA A 13 -0.63 -6.81 -3.77
CA ALA A 13 -0.04 -7.34 -2.54
C ALA A 13 -0.86 -8.50 -1.95
N SER A 14 -2.19 -8.41 -1.99
CA SER A 14 -3.06 -9.50 -1.51
C SER A 14 -2.98 -10.72 -2.41
N LEU A 15 -2.91 -10.56 -3.74
CA LEU A 15 -2.68 -11.67 -4.65
C LEU A 15 -1.32 -12.32 -4.42
N ALA A 16 -0.25 -11.52 -4.29
CA ALA A 16 1.09 -12.03 -4.01
C ALA A 16 1.15 -12.78 -2.68
N GLY A 17 0.60 -12.19 -1.61
CA GLY A 17 0.53 -12.82 -0.29
C GLY A 17 -0.27 -14.13 -0.29
N PHE A 18 -1.37 -14.19 -1.07
CA PHE A 18 -2.13 -15.44 -1.24
C PHE A 18 -1.38 -16.47 -2.08
N ALA A 19 -0.71 -16.08 -3.16
CA ALA A 19 0.11 -17.00 -3.94
C ALA A 19 1.21 -17.63 -3.07
N MET A 20 1.81 -16.86 -2.16
CA MET A 20 2.82 -17.36 -1.21
C MET A 20 2.31 -18.46 -0.28
N THR A 21 1.00 -18.51 0.05
CA THR A 21 0.43 -19.61 0.86
C THR A 21 0.25 -20.90 0.07
N GLN A 22 0.16 -20.82 -1.26
CA GLN A 22 0.01 -21.96 -2.15
C GLN A 22 1.35 -22.56 -2.62
N LEU A 23 2.46 -21.82 -2.44
CA LEU A 23 3.79 -22.26 -2.84
C LEU A 23 4.37 -23.33 -1.86
N PRO A 24 5.31 -24.17 -2.34
CA PRO A 24 6.03 -25.11 -1.48
C PRO A 24 6.77 -24.37 -0.36
N ARG A 25 6.79 -24.95 0.85
CA ARG A 25 7.41 -24.34 2.04
C ARG A 25 8.83 -23.82 1.81
N ARG A 26 9.65 -24.56 1.05
CA ARG A 26 11.03 -24.14 0.72
C ARG A 26 11.07 -22.84 -0.07
N VAL A 27 10.22 -22.70 -1.08
CA VAL A 27 10.11 -21.50 -1.93
C VAL A 27 9.54 -20.34 -1.11
N THR A 28 8.48 -20.59 -0.35
CA THR A 28 7.88 -19.56 0.51
C THR A 28 8.87 -19.03 1.54
N THR A 29 9.65 -19.90 2.18
CA THR A 29 10.71 -19.47 3.12
C THR A 29 11.76 -18.62 2.42
N ALA A 30 12.22 -19.02 1.23
CA ALA A 30 13.18 -18.22 0.45
C ALA A 30 12.63 -16.83 0.09
N VAL A 31 11.38 -16.75 -0.40
CA VAL A 31 10.72 -15.48 -0.74
C VAL A 31 10.54 -14.62 0.51
N VAL A 32 10.14 -15.19 1.64
CA VAL A 32 10.01 -14.44 2.90
C VAL A 32 11.35 -13.86 3.35
N VAL A 33 12.41 -14.66 3.35
CA VAL A 33 13.76 -14.21 3.73
C VAL A 33 14.26 -13.12 2.77
N ALA A 34 14.06 -13.29 1.46
CA ALA A 34 14.44 -12.30 0.47
C ALA A 34 13.67 -10.98 0.65
N SER A 35 12.35 -11.04 0.91
CA SER A 35 11.53 -9.86 1.19
C SER A 35 11.97 -9.13 2.45
N LEU A 36 12.34 -9.86 3.51
CA LEU A 36 12.88 -9.27 4.74
C LEU A 36 14.25 -8.61 4.51
N ALA A 37 15.13 -9.24 3.73
CA ALA A 37 16.41 -8.65 3.35
C ALA A 37 16.21 -7.38 2.49
N ALA A 38 15.25 -7.40 1.57
CA ALA A 38 14.90 -6.22 0.76
C ALA A 38 14.32 -5.07 1.61
N LEU A 39 13.58 -5.37 2.69
CA LEU A 39 13.10 -4.36 3.64
C LEU A 39 14.22 -3.69 4.43
N ALA A 40 15.38 -4.36 4.59
CA ALA A 40 16.55 -3.75 5.22
C ALA A 40 17.24 -2.73 4.30
N ALA A 41 17.00 -2.79 2.98
CA ALA A 41 17.57 -1.84 2.04
C ALA A 41 16.88 -0.47 2.19
N PRO A 42 17.65 0.63 2.32
CA PRO A 42 17.07 1.96 2.38
C PRO A 42 16.42 2.34 1.05
N ALA A 43 15.12 2.61 1.07
CA ALA A 43 14.37 2.98 -0.14
C ALA A 43 14.97 4.20 -0.88
N THR A 44 15.62 5.11 -0.14
CA THR A 44 16.30 6.28 -0.69
C THR A 44 17.56 5.94 -1.49
N ALA A 45 18.25 4.82 -1.22
CA ALA A 45 19.40 4.39 -2.02
C ALA A 45 18.98 3.94 -3.43
N LEU A 46 17.75 3.45 -3.57
CA LEU A 46 17.17 3.05 -4.86
C LEU A 46 16.62 4.24 -5.67
N LEU A 47 16.63 5.45 -5.11
CA LEU A 47 16.10 6.64 -5.77
C LEU A 47 16.82 6.94 -7.09
N VAL A 48 18.15 7.03 -7.06
CA VAL A 48 18.98 7.34 -8.24
C VAL A 48 18.81 6.30 -9.36
N PRO A 49 18.95 4.98 -9.11
CA PRO A 49 18.76 3.99 -10.18
C PRO A 49 17.31 3.97 -10.69
N ARG A 50 16.32 4.13 -9.80
CA ARG A 50 14.91 4.20 -10.22
C ARG A 50 14.64 5.44 -11.08
N PHE A 51 15.25 6.57 -10.75
CA PHE A 51 15.15 7.78 -11.56
C PHE A 51 15.76 7.58 -12.95
N ALA A 52 16.96 7.01 -13.02
CA ALA A 52 17.60 6.69 -14.29
C ALA A 52 16.74 5.75 -15.15
N LEU A 53 16.08 4.76 -14.54
CA LEU A 53 15.16 3.86 -15.24
C LEU A 53 13.96 4.61 -15.85
N PHE A 54 13.22 5.39 -15.07
CA PHE A 54 12.07 6.13 -15.62
C PHE A 54 12.47 7.21 -16.63
N ARG A 55 13.64 7.81 -16.45
CA ARG A 55 14.20 8.77 -17.41
C ARG A 55 14.56 8.12 -18.75
N THR A 56 15.22 6.96 -18.72
CA THR A 56 15.55 6.21 -19.95
C THR A 56 14.32 5.70 -20.68
N LEU A 57 13.25 5.37 -19.95
CA LEU A 57 11.94 5.03 -20.51
C LEU A 57 11.14 6.26 -21.00
N GLY A 58 11.62 7.49 -20.78
CA GLY A 58 10.91 8.71 -21.15
C GLY A 58 9.62 8.95 -20.35
N LEU A 59 9.50 8.35 -19.16
CA LEU A 59 8.31 8.44 -18.30
C LEU A 59 8.44 9.51 -17.19
N THR A 60 9.54 10.24 -17.16
CA THR A 60 9.69 11.44 -16.31
C THR A 60 8.68 12.51 -16.72
N ASP A 61 8.29 13.36 -15.77
CA ASP A 61 7.23 14.37 -15.91
C ASP A 61 5.84 13.79 -16.22
N THR A 62 5.57 12.60 -15.70
CA THR A 62 4.25 11.97 -15.73
C THR A 62 3.89 11.42 -14.36
N LEU A 63 2.62 11.02 -14.15
CA LEU A 63 2.22 10.32 -12.93
C LEU A 63 2.65 8.84 -12.90
N ALA A 64 3.24 8.32 -13.98
CA ALA A 64 3.61 6.91 -14.08
C ALA A 64 4.68 6.47 -13.06
N PRO A 65 5.80 7.20 -12.84
CA PRO A 65 6.80 6.85 -11.82
C PRO A 65 6.25 6.86 -10.39
N LEU A 66 5.18 7.62 -10.18
CA LEU A 66 4.49 7.75 -8.91
C LEU A 66 3.55 6.55 -8.67
N ILE A 67 2.83 6.09 -9.70
CA ILE A 67 1.85 5.00 -9.59
C ILE A 67 2.49 3.62 -9.80
N ALA A 68 3.50 3.50 -10.66
CA ALA A 68 4.15 2.23 -10.99
C ALA A 68 4.64 1.43 -9.76
N PRO A 69 5.21 2.06 -8.71
CA PRO A 69 5.63 1.33 -7.52
C PRO A 69 4.49 0.60 -6.82
N ALA A 70 3.28 1.17 -6.86
CA ALA A 70 2.06 0.54 -6.34
C ALA A 70 1.66 -0.70 -7.15
N LEU A 71 1.86 -0.69 -8.47
CA LEU A 71 1.56 -1.82 -9.35
C LEU A 71 2.56 -2.96 -9.21
N LEU A 72 3.80 -2.65 -8.85
CA LEU A 72 4.88 -3.64 -8.72
C LEU A 72 5.01 -4.24 -7.32
N ALA A 73 4.07 -3.93 -6.39
CA ALA A 73 4.19 -4.29 -4.97
C ALA A 73 5.58 -3.98 -4.39
N THR A 74 6.12 -2.80 -4.73
CA THR A 74 7.53 -2.45 -4.48
C THR A 74 7.90 -2.47 -3.00
N SER A 75 6.91 -2.36 -2.10
CA SER A 75 7.11 -2.63 -0.69
C SER A 75 6.93 -4.13 -0.42
N PRO A 76 8.01 -4.88 -0.08
CA PRO A 76 7.91 -6.29 0.27
C PRO A 76 7.07 -6.53 1.53
N LEU A 77 6.81 -5.49 2.32
CA LEU A 77 6.02 -5.56 3.54
C LEU A 77 4.56 -5.95 3.27
N TYR A 78 3.90 -5.38 2.26
CA TYR A 78 2.45 -5.61 2.08
C TYR A 78 2.12 -7.05 1.68
N PRO A 79 2.82 -7.68 0.71
CA PRO A 79 2.63 -9.10 0.43
C PRO A 79 2.90 -9.98 1.66
N LEU A 80 3.90 -9.65 2.48
CA LEU A 80 4.20 -10.39 3.72
C LEU A 80 3.06 -10.29 4.73
N VAL A 81 2.50 -9.09 4.94
CA VAL A 81 1.36 -8.89 5.85
C VAL A 81 0.15 -9.69 5.38
N PHE A 82 -0.16 -9.68 4.09
CA PHE A 82 -1.23 -10.51 3.53
C PHE A 82 -0.93 -12.02 3.65
N TYR A 83 0.29 -12.44 3.36
CA TYR A 83 0.73 -13.82 3.53
C TYR A 83 0.49 -14.32 4.96
N LEU A 84 0.90 -13.55 5.96
CA LEU A 84 0.69 -13.87 7.37
C LEU A 84 -0.80 -13.95 7.71
N ALA A 85 -1.61 -13.01 7.21
CA ALA A 85 -3.05 -12.99 7.44
C ALA A 85 -3.76 -14.20 6.83
N PHE A 86 -3.44 -14.56 5.59
CA PHE A 86 -4.04 -15.74 4.93
C PHE A 86 -3.58 -17.05 5.56
N ARG A 87 -2.32 -17.12 6.01
CA ARG A 87 -1.78 -18.30 6.69
C ARG A 87 -2.37 -18.51 8.08
N ALA A 88 -2.86 -17.46 8.72
CA ALA A 88 -3.55 -17.55 10.02
C ALA A 88 -4.97 -18.13 9.90
N LEU A 89 -5.53 -18.21 8.69
CA LEU A 89 -6.84 -18.86 8.48
C LEU A 89 -6.72 -20.39 8.66
N PRO A 90 -7.76 -21.07 9.19
CA PRO A 90 -7.75 -22.52 9.37
C PRO A 90 -7.47 -23.27 8.06
N ALA A 91 -6.65 -24.33 8.11
CA ALA A 91 -6.32 -25.13 6.93
C ALA A 91 -7.56 -25.80 6.32
N ASP A 92 -8.45 -26.29 7.18
CA ASP A 92 -9.70 -26.98 6.81
C ASP A 92 -10.59 -26.13 5.89
N LEU A 93 -10.53 -24.79 6.02
CA LEU A 93 -11.27 -23.86 5.16
C LEU A 93 -10.76 -23.91 3.71
N TYR A 94 -9.45 -24.05 3.51
CA TYR A 94 -8.88 -24.21 2.18
C TYR A 94 -9.12 -25.62 1.61
N ASP A 95 -9.12 -26.65 2.47
CA ASP A 95 -9.43 -28.01 2.05
C ASP A 95 -10.91 -28.15 1.63
N ALA A 96 -11.84 -27.50 2.34
CA ALA A 96 -13.24 -27.39 1.92
C ALA A 96 -13.38 -26.72 0.55
N CYS A 97 -12.64 -25.63 0.30
CA CYS A 97 -12.65 -24.98 -1.01
C CYS A 97 -12.14 -25.89 -2.15
N ARG A 98 -11.17 -26.77 -1.85
CA ARG A 98 -10.64 -27.75 -2.81
C ARG A 98 -11.65 -28.86 -3.08
N LEU A 99 -12.40 -29.31 -2.08
CA LEU A 99 -13.51 -30.25 -2.25
C LEU A 99 -14.65 -29.67 -3.10
N GLU A 100 -14.85 -28.35 -3.06
CA GLU A 100 -15.82 -27.63 -3.90
C GLU A 100 -15.28 -27.24 -5.30
N ASP A 101 -14.10 -27.74 -5.70
CA ASP A 101 -13.43 -27.41 -6.98
C ASP A 101 -13.31 -25.88 -7.24
N LEU A 102 -13.16 -25.09 -6.17
CA LEU A 102 -12.92 -23.66 -6.31
C LEU A 102 -11.50 -23.40 -6.81
N SER A 103 -11.39 -22.65 -7.91
CA SER A 103 -10.09 -22.21 -8.41
C SER A 103 -9.38 -21.29 -7.41
N PRO A 104 -8.04 -21.25 -7.37
CA PRO A 104 -7.30 -20.44 -6.40
C PRO A 104 -7.70 -18.96 -6.40
N LEU A 105 -8.00 -18.39 -7.57
CA LEU A 105 -8.45 -17.01 -7.68
C LEU A 105 -9.86 -16.81 -7.08
N ARG A 106 -10.75 -17.79 -7.24
CA ARG A 106 -12.08 -17.77 -6.60
C ARG A 106 -11.97 -17.93 -5.09
N THR A 107 -11.11 -18.84 -4.62
CA THR A 107 -10.80 -19.01 -3.18
C THR A 107 -10.28 -17.71 -2.58
N TRP A 108 -9.33 -17.05 -3.25
CA TRP A 108 -8.81 -15.76 -2.84
C TRP A 108 -9.91 -14.70 -2.72
N TRP A 109 -10.70 -14.49 -3.79
CA TRP A 109 -11.67 -13.39 -3.84
C TRP A 109 -12.90 -13.63 -2.97
N ARG A 110 -13.46 -14.84 -3.00
CA ARG A 110 -14.76 -15.16 -2.37
C ARG A 110 -14.63 -15.64 -0.94
N VAL A 111 -13.50 -16.23 -0.55
CA VAL A 111 -13.35 -16.87 0.76
C VAL A 111 -12.29 -16.17 1.59
N ALA A 112 -11.05 -16.10 1.11
CA ALA A 112 -9.93 -15.59 1.89
C ALA A 112 -10.01 -14.08 2.14
N MET A 113 -10.25 -13.28 1.09
CA MET A 113 -10.30 -11.81 1.17
C MET A 113 -11.37 -11.27 2.14
N PRO A 114 -12.61 -11.77 2.14
CA PRO A 114 -13.62 -11.37 3.11
C PRO A 114 -13.24 -11.62 4.58
N LEU A 115 -12.46 -12.67 4.84
CA LEU A 115 -12.02 -13.03 6.20
C LEU A 115 -10.88 -12.13 6.69
N VAL A 116 -10.02 -11.65 5.80
CA VAL A 116 -8.91 -10.75 6.14
C VAL A 116 -9.24 -9.26 5.95
N ARG A 117 -10.52 -8.89 5.84
CA ARG A 117 -10.98 -7.48 5.71
C ARG A 117 -10.32 -6.49 6.67
N PRO A 118 -10.13 -6.80 7.97
CA PRO A 118 -9.43 -5.90 8.89
C PRO A 118 -7.99 -5.60 8.45
N VAL A 119 -7.28 -6.63 7.97
CA VAL A 119 -5.91 -6.50 7.47
C VAL A 119 -5.90 -5.69 6.18
N THR A 120 -6.83 -5.96 5.26
CA THR A 120 -6.99 -5.18 4.01
C THR A 120 -7.21 -3.70 4.30
N ALA A 121 -8.04 -3.36 5.30
CA ALA A 121 -8.28 -1.98 5.72
C ALA A 121 -7.02 -1.33 6.31
N ALA A 122 -6.26 -2.06 7.14
CA ALA A 122 -5.02 -1.58 7.72
C ALA A 122 -3.94 -1.31 6.65
N VAL A 123 -3.72 -2.26 5.74
CA VAL A 123 -2.76 -2.11 4.63
C VAL A 123 -3.19 -0.97 3.70
N GLY A 124 -4.48 -0.87 3.36
CA GLY A 124 -5.00 0.21 2.54
C GLY A 124 -4.80 1.58 3.17
N ALA A 125 -5.07 1.72 4.47
CA ALA A 125 -4.85 2.96 5.20
C ALA A 125 -3.38 3.34 5.29
N LEU A 126 -2.50 2.38 5.62
CA LEU A 126 -1.06 2.60 5.66
C LEU A 126 -0.52 3.04 4.29
N THR A 127 -0.93 2.34 3.23
CA THR A 127 -0.56 2.66 1.85
C THR A 127 -1.04 4.05 1.46
N PHE A 128 -2.27 4.42 1.85
CA PHE A 128 -2.81 5.75 1.59
C PHE A 128 -1.98 6.83 2.26
N VAL A 129 -1.69 6.70 3.56
CA VAL A 129 -0.90 7.69 4.30
C VAL A 129 0.48 7.85 3.66
N LEU A 130 1.16 6.76 3.32
CA LEU A 130 2.49 6.82 2.71
C LEU A 130 2.46 7.41 1.30
N THR A 131 1.43 7.12 0.51
CA THR A 131 1.30 7.65 -0.85
C THR A 131 0.89 9.12 -0.85
N TRP A 132 -0.02 9.51 0.03
CA TRP A 132 -0.53 10.88 0.16
C TRP A 132 0.54 11.83 0.69
N SER A 133 1.29 11.40 1.70
CA SER A 133 2.35 12.18 2.31
C SER A 133 3.67 12.13 1.53
N ASN A 134 3.71 11.44 0.39
CA ASN A 134 4.92 11.33 -0.41
C ASN A 134 5.27 12.67 -1.05
N PHE A 135 6.44 13.19 -0.69
CA PHE A 135 6.98 14.44 -1.20
C PHE A 135 8.21 14.22 -2.10
N LEU A 136 9.05 13.25 -1.74
CA LEU A 136 10.36 13.07 -2.34
C LEU A 136 10.26 12.56 -3.78
N ASP A 137 9.35 11.64 -4.08
CA ASP A 137 9.22 11.14 -5.46
C ASP A 137 8.67 12.21 -6.41
N PRO A 138 7.56 12.91 -6.09
CA PRO A 138 7.09 14.01 -6.92
C PRO A 138 8.17 15.06 -7.20
N LEU A 139 8.97 15.41 -6.19
CA LEU A 139 10.05 16.39 -6.33
C LEU A 139 11.10 15.98 -7.37
N VAL A 140 11.36 14.68 -7.52
CA VAL A 140 12.38 14.14 -8.41
C VAL A 140 11.83 13.90 -9.82
N TYR A 141 10.57 13.50 -9.93
CA TYR A 141 9.97 13.07 -11.21
C TYR A 141 9.15 14.12 -11.94
N LEU A 142 8.63 15.14 -11.25
CA LEU A 142 7.72 16.12 -11.85
C LEU A 142 8.40 17.48 -12.01
N TYR A 143 8.23 18.07 -13.18
CA TYR A 143 8.70 19.42 -13.52
C TYR A 143 7.52 20.35 -13.77
N ASP A 144 6.44 19.85 -14.38
CA ASP A 144 5.22 20.61 -14.60
C ASP A 144 4.43 20.82 -13.30
N ARG A 145 4.11 22.07 -13.01
CA ARG A 145 3.33 22.47 -11.83
C ARG A 145 1.91 21.92 -11.85
N GLU A 146 1.35 21.66 -13.03
CA GLU A 146 0.00 21.09 -13.15
C GLU A 146 -0.06 19.65 -12.60
N LEU A 147 1.08 18.95 -12.60
CA LEU A 147 1.18 17.59 -12.10
C LEU A 147 1.55 17.51 -10.61
N PHE A 148 1.88 18.63 -9.98
CA PHE A 148 2.37 18.65 -8.61
C PHE A 148 1.36 18.04 -7.65
N THR A 149 1.85 17.14 -6.80
CA THR A 149 1.06 16.64 -5.69
C THR A 149 0.84 17.74 -4.66
N LEU A 150 -0.24 17.63 -3.88
CA LEU A 150 -0.57 18.61 -2.85
C LEU A 150 0.63 18.95 -1.92
N PRO A 151 1.40 17.95 -1.40
CA PRO A 151 2.58 18.23 -0.58
C PRO A 151 3.69 18.98 -1.34
N LEU A 152 3.92 18.64 -2.61
CA LEU A 152 4.94 19.31 -3.43
C LEU A 152 4.54 20.76 -3.75
N ALA A 153 3.28 20.98 -4.13
CA ALA A 153 2.72 22.30 -4.38
C ALA A 153 2.80 23.19 -3.13
N LEU A 154 2.45 22.67 -1.94
CA LEU A 154 2.59 23.42 -0.70
C LEU A 154 4.03 23.80 -0.37
N ARG A 155 4.99 22.91 -0.63
CA ARG A 155 6.40 23.22 -0.42
C ARG A 155 6.85 24.38 -1.29
N SER A 156 6.36 24.47 -2.54
CA SER A 156 6.69 25.58 -3.44
C SER A 156 6.22 26.95 -2.93
N LEU A 157 5.12 27.01 -2.15
CA LEU A 157 4.64 28.23 -1.52
C LEU A 157 5.58 28.72 -0.41
N SER A 158 6.19 27.79 0.33
CA SER A 158 7.11 28.14 1.43
C SER A 158 8.44 28.75 0.96
N THR A 159 8.80 28.55 -0.31
CA THR A 159 10.06 29.04 -0.89
C THR A 159 9.91 30.37 -1.63
N LEU A 160 8.67 30.80 -1.92
CA LEU A 160 8.41 31.95 -2.80
C LEU A 160 8.25 33.27 -2.03
N ASP A 161 7.69 33.29 -0.81
CA ASP A 161 7.48 34.54 -0.07
C ASP A 161 7.21 34.33 1.44
N PRO A 162 7.88 35.06 2.36
CA PRO A 162 7.62 34.99 3.80
C PRO A 162 6.19 35.39 4.20
N THR A 163 5.53 36.23 3.41
CA THR A 163 4.14 36.68 3.62
C THR A 163 3.13 35.56 3.42
N ASN A 164 3.50 34.47 2.72
CA ASN A 164 2.64 33.31 2.47
C ASN A 164 2.65 32.28 3.62
N PHE A 165 3.32 32.56 4.73
CA PHE A 165 3.40 31.64 5.87
C PHE A 165 2.00 31.26 6.45
N PRO A 166 1.02 32.18 6.59
CA PRO A 166 -0.32 31.82 7.01
C PRO A 166 -1.03 30.90 6.01
N VAL A 167 -0.85 31.14 4.70
CA VAL A 167 -1.41 30.31 3.62
C VAL A 167 -0.80 28.91 3.63
N PHE A 168 0.53 28.83 3.83
CA PHE A 168 1.25 27.57 3.98
C PHE A 168 0.73 26.75 5.17
N LEU A 169 0.55 27.38 6.34
CA LEU A 169 0.00 26.70 7.53
C LEU A 169 -1.43 26.22 7.30
N ALA A 170 -2.29 27.04 6.68
CA ALA A 170 -3.66 26.64 6.35
C ALA A 170 -3.68 25.44 5.37
N GLY A 171 -2.80 25.47 4.36
CA GLY A 171 -2.63 24.36 3.42
C GLY A 171 -2.11 23.09 4.08
N ALA A 172 -1.16 23.20 5.02
CA ALA A 172 -0.64 22.06 5.78
C ALA A 172 -1.72 21.38 6.63
N VAL A 173 -2.59 22.16 7.28
CA VAL A 173 -3.77 21.63 7.99
C VAL A 173 -4.68 20.91 7.02
N LEU A 174 -5.05 21.53 5.88
CA LEU A 174 -5.94 20.94 4.89
C LEU A 174 -5.38 19.62 4.32
N THR A 175 -4.06 19.55 4.12
CA THR A 175 -3.37 18.35 3.60
C THR A 175 -3.34 17.20 4.61
N THR A 176 -3.43 17.52 5.91
CA THR A 176 -3.41 16.52 6.98
C THR A 176 -4.79 15.90 7.21
N ILE A 177 -5.87 16.57 6.81
CA ILE A 177 -7.25 16.09 7.01
C ILE A 177 -7.51 14.72 6.34
N PRO A 178 -7.18 14.49 5.05
CA PRO A 178 -7.49 13.21 4.40
C PRO A 178 -6.81 12.00 5.05
N PRO A 179 -5.50 12.03 5.40
CA PRO A 179 -4.86 10.96 6.18
C PRO A 179 -5.58 10.66 7.50
N LEU A 180 -5.99 11.69 8.24
CA LEU A 180 -6.70 11.53 9.52
C LEU A 180 -8.05 10.84 9.33
N VAL A 181 -8.80 11.24 8.31
CA VAL A 181 -10.10 10.62 7.98
C VAL A 181 -9.91 9.14 7.64
N VAL A 182 -8.96 8.81 6.77
CA VAL A 182 -8.68 7.41 6.38
C VAL A 182 -8.25 6.59 7.59
N PHE A 183 -7.38 7.13 8.44
CA PHE A 183 -6.93 6.46 9.66
C PHE A 183 -8.10 6.20 10.63
N ALA A 184 -8.96 7.20 10.87
CA ALA A 184 -10.12 7.05 11.73
C ALA A 184 -11.11 6.00 11.20
N LEU A 185 -11.33 5.95 9.88
CA LEU A 185 -12.17 4.93 9.25
C LEU A 185 -11.59 3.52 9.41
N ALA A 186 -10.28 3.37 9.23
CA ALA A 186 -9.59 2.09 9.39
C ALA A 186 -9.66 1.59 10.84
N GLN A 187 -9.42 2.47 11.82
CA GLN A 187 -9.54 2.14 13.24
C GLN A 187 -10.96 1.71 13.61
N ARG A 188 -11.99 2.45 13.17
CA ARG A 188 -13.39 2.08 13.40
C ARG A 188 -13.73 0.71 12.81
N HIS A 189 -13.23 0.41 11.62
CA HIS A 189 -13.43 -0.89 10.99
C HIS A 189 -12.78 -2.02 11.80
N ALA A 190 -11.52 -1.86 12.19
CA ALA A 190 -10.78 -2.84 12.99
C ALA A 190 -11.47 -3.12 14.34
N LEU A 191 -11.88 -2.08 15.06
CA LEU A 191 -12.55 -2.20 16.35
C LEU A 191 -13.92 -2.90 16.25
N ARG A 192 -14.67 -2.67 15.17
CA ARG A 192 -15.97 -3.32 14.95
C ARG A 192 -15.83 -4.84 14.78
N HIS A 193 -14.79 -5.30 14.09
CA HIS A 193 -14.56 -6.74 13.88
C HIS A 193 -14.14 -7.46 15.16
N LEU A 194 -13.29 -6.85 15.98
CA LEU A 194 -12.89 -7.43 17.27
C LEU A 194 -14.07 -7.63 18.22
N ARG A 195 -15.00 -6.66 18.26
CA ARG A 195 -16.21 -6.75 19.09
C ARG A 195 -17.12 -7.90 18.67
N VAL A 196 -17.28 -8.16 17.37
CA VAL A 196 -18.13 -9.27 16.88
C VAL A 196 -17.58 -10.64 17.28
N HIS A 197 -16.26 -10.80 17.36
CA HIS A 197 -15.65 -12.07 17.75
C HIS A 197 -15.85 -12.38 19.24
N GLN A 198 -15.81 -11.37 20.12
CA GLN A 198 -16.03 -11.54 21.56
C GLN A 198 -17.46 -11.96 21.91
N TYR A 199 -18.47 -11.57 21.13
CA TYR A 199 -19.86 -11.97 21.33
C TYR A 199 -20.19 -13.39 20.87
N ARG A 200 -19.30 -14.04 20.11
CA ARG A 200 -19.51 -15.42 19.62
C ARG A 200 -18.98 -16.48 20.58
N GLU A 201 -18.23 -16.07 21.60
CA GLU A 201 -17.60 -16.96 22.60
C GLU A 201 -18.28 -16.87 23.99
N THR A 202 -19.37 -16.11 24.11
CA THR A 202 -20.27 -16.04 25.28
C THR A 202 -21.65 -16.57 24.94
#